data_AF-A0A8X6WIE9-F1
#
_entry.id   AF-A0A8X6WIE9-F1
#
_cell.length_a   1.000
_cell.length_b   1.000
_cell.length_c   1.000
_cell.angle_alpha   90.00
_cell.angle_beta   90.00
_cell.angle_gamma   90.00
#
_symmetry.space_group_name_H-M   'P 1'
#
loop_
_entity.id
_entity.type
_entity.pdbx_description
1 polymer ?
#
loop_
_entity_poly.entity_id
_entity_poly.type
_entity_poly.pdbx_seq_one_letter_code
_entity_poly.pdbx_strand_id
1 'polypeptide(L)'
;MDTDADPFDTEYVTGLASEEDESLLEADFQQVADNPLKGPLSPSSPKNNFPGFLGLSRADWALFTQLAVIPDAIVKTESVDTAVQEVTNVLIAAADLSIQMISSHSFQRYKPWWNADSQTAYKNQRKLWGIFRRYPTTENILAFKKEKANARRVRRQDQRQSWIRYVSSLTSSTSSKQL
;
A
#
# COMPACT_ATOMS: atom_id res chain seq x y z
N MET A 1 67.77 16.33 -40.09
CA MET A 1 67.69 15.02 -39.43
C MET A 1 66.54 15.15 -38.47
N ASP A 2 65.39 14.85 -39.03
CA ASP A 2 64.08 14.93 -38.44
C ASP A 2 63.90 13.76 -37.48
N THR A 3 63.26 13.99 -36.35
CA THR A 3 62.50 12.96 -35.66
C THR A 3 61.37 13.66 -34.91
N ASP A 4 60.31 13.90 -35.67
CA ASP A 4 58.99 14.27 -35.15
C ASP A 4 58.50 13.14 -34.24
N ALA A 5 58.22 13.46 -32.97
CA ALA A 5 57.47 12.60 -32.08
C ALA A 5 56.05 13.16 -31.99
N ASP A 6 55.15 12.55 -32.75
CA ASP A 6 53.72 12.86 -32.80
C ASP A 6 53.04 12.43 -31.48
N PRO A 7 52.07 13.19 -30.95
CA PRO A 7 51.47 12.95 -29.64
C PRO A 7 50.15 12.19 -29.79
N PHE A 8 50.15 10.90 -30.11
CA PHE A 8 48.99 10.03 -29.89
C PHE A 8 49.38 8.54 -29.90
N ASP A 9 48.82 7.80 -28.94
CA ASP A 9 48.79 6.33 -28.76
C ASP A 9 50.00 5.60 -28.14
N THR A 10 49.90 5.40 -26.82
CA THR A 10 49.88 4.11 -26.09
C THR A 10 49.88 4.49 -24.60
N GLU A 11 48.84 4.26 -23.80
CA GLU A 11 48.44 2.96 -23.30
C GLU A 11 46.97 2.95 -22.81
N TYR A 12 46.37 1.79 -23.04
CA TYR A 12 45.07 1.34 -22.60
C TYR A 12 45.20 0.76 -21.17
N VAL A 13 44.14 0.92 -20.35
CA VAL A 13 43.80 0.12 -19.15
C VAL A 13 44.43 0.53 -17.80
N THR A 14 43.70 1.31 -17.01
CA THR A 14 42.91 0.82 -15.86
C THR A 14 42.17 2.02 -15.25
N GLY A 15 40.88 2.14 -15.57
CA GLY A 15 39.98 2.96 -14.76
C GLY A 15 39.79 2.27 -13.42
N LEU A 16 40.74 2.48 -12.50
CA LEU A 16 40.50 2.27 -11.08
C LEU A 16 39.45 3.31 -10.69
N ALA A 17 38.22 2.84 -10.49
CA ALA A 17 37.22 3.60 -9.76
C ALA A 17 37.88 4.04 -8.46
N SER A 18 37.96 5.35 -8.27
CA SER A 18 38.49 5.99 -7.07
C SER A 18 37.85 5.31 -5.86
N GLU A 19 38.64 4.93 -4.85
CA GLU A 19 38.14 4.35 -3.59
C GLU A 19 37.06 5.26 -2.93
N GLU A 20 37.09 6.56 -3.24
CA GLU A 20 36.08 7.53 -2.85
C GLU A 20 34.71 7.31 -3.52
N ASP A 21 34.68 6.87 -4.79
CA ASP A 21 33.45 6.55 -5.52
C ASP A 21 32.81 5.26 -4.96
N GLU A 22 33.62 4.25 -4.63
CA GLU A 22 33.17 3.05 -3.91
C GLU A 22 32.64 3.40 -2.50
N SER A 23 33.33 4.28 -1.76
CA SER A 23 32.87 4.71 -0.42
C SER A 23 31.54 5.47 -0.44
N LEU A 24 31.33 6.32 -1.46
CA LEU A 24 30.08 7.05 -1.67
C LEU A 24 28.95 6.11 -2.11
N LEU A 25 29.27 5.11 -2.94
CA LEU A 25 28.32 4.09 -3.36
C LEU A 25 27.90 3.21 -2.17
N GLU A 26 28.83 2.84 -1.28
CA GLU A 26 28.59 2.04 -0.08
C GLU A 26 27.77 2.82 0.97
N ALA A 27 28.04 4.13 1.13
CA ALA A 27 27.24 5.00 1.98
C ALA A 27 25.80 5.20 1.43
N ASP A 28 25.66 5.36 0.11
CA ASP A 28 24.35 5.40 -0.55
C ASP A 28 23.62 4.05 -0.46
N PHE A 29 24.38 2.94 -0.43
CA PHE A 29 23.86 1.59 -0.26
C PHE A 29 23.10 1.47 1.07
N GLN A 30 23.73 1.91 2.16
CA GLN A 30 23.17 1.90 3.51
C GLN A 30 21.97 2.86 3.62
N GLN A 31 22.07 4.05 3.04
CA GLN A 31 21.00 5.04 3.09
C GLN A 31 19.75 4.64 2.26
N VAL A 32 19.95 3.88 1.17
CA VAL A 32 18.86 3.30 0.37
C VAL A 32 18.21 2.11 1.05
N ALA A 33 18.99 1.27 1.75
CA ALA A 33 18.48 0.13 2.51
C ALA A 33 17.58 0.55 3.67
N ASP A 34 17.92 1.66 4.35
CA ASP A 34 17.19 2.20 5.51
C ASP A 34 15.86 2.90 5.15
N ASN A 35 15.63 3.17 3.86
CA ASN A 35 14.40 3.80 3.38
C ASN A 35 13.68 2.91 2.35
N PRO A 36 13.21 1.72 2.78
CA PRO A 36 12.50 0.80 1.89
C PRO A 36 11.30 1.54 1.33
N LEU A 37 11.15 1.48 0.00
CA LEU A 37 10.10 2.13 -0.80
C LEU A 37 8.80 2.40 0.00
N LYS A 38 8.72 3.53 0.71
CA LYS A 38 7.44 4.13 1.18
C LYS A 38 6.72 4.75 -0.03
N GLY A 39 6.56 3.96 -1.08
CA GLY A 39 5.55 4.19 -2.10
C GLY A 39 4.18 3.85 -1.52
N PRO A 40 3.08 4.30 -2.15
CA PRO A 40 1.76 3.90 -1.69
C PRO A 40 1.71 2.35 -1.69
N LEU A 41 1.54 1.78 -0.50
CA LEU A 41 1.26 0.36 -0.32
C LEU A 41 0.06 -0.01 -1.23
N SER A 42 0.23 -1.00 -2.12
CA SER A 42 -0.75 -2.01 -2.60
C SER A 42 -0.29 -2.65 -3.95
N PRO A 43 -0.67 -3.89 -4.34
CA PRO A 43 -1.85 -4.66 -3.92
C PRO A 43 -1.54 -6.13 -3.57
N SER A 44 -1.50 -6.42 -2.28
CA SER A 44 -2.12 -7.58 -1.64
C SER A 44 -1.61 -7.52 -0.22
N SER A 45 -2.28 -6.74 0.62
CA SER A 45 -2.35 -7.20 1.99
C SER A 45 -2.89 -8.63 1.91
N PRO A 46 -2.36 -9.60 2.67
CA PRO A 46 -3.02 -10.89 2.80
C PRO A 46 -4.51 -10.60 2.98
N LYS A 47 -5.36 -11.35 2.26
CA LYS A 47 -6.79 -11.35 2.54
C LYS A 47 -6.89 -11.78 3.99
N ASN A 48 -6.86 -10.82 4.89
CA ASN A 48 -7.05 -11.11 6.28
C ASN A 48 -8.51 -11.54 6.30
N ASN A 49 -8.73 -12.83 6.52
CA ASN A 49 -10.00 -13.39 6.97
C ASN A 49 -10.30 -12.84 8.37
N PHE A 50 -10.18 -11.53 8.56
CA PHE A 50 -10.71 -10.90 9.75
C PHE A 50 -12.22 -11.11 9.65
N PRO A 51 -12.83 -11.73 10.67
CA PRO A 51 -14.29 -11.82 10.71
C PRO A 51 -14.83 -10.41 10.51
N GLY A 52 -15.84 -10.29 9.65
CA GLY A 52 -16.38 -8.99 9.22
C GLY A 52 -16.60 -8.07 10.42
N PHE A 53 -16.30 -6.79 10.24
CA PHE A 53 -16.43 -5.82 11.31
C PHE A 53 -17.91 -5.72 11.72
N LEU A 54 -18.20 -5.98 13.00
CA LEU A 54 -19.57 -5.87 13.53
C LEU A 54 -20.01 -4.41 13.53
N GLY A 55 -21.15 -4.14 12.88
CA GLY A 55 -21.71 -2.79 12.77
C GLY A 55 -22.49 -2.35 13.99
N LEU A 56 -21.86 -2.29 15.17
CA LEU A 56 -22.54 -1.95 16.43
C LEU A 56 -23.30 -0.61 16.38
N SER A 57 -22.84 0.34 15.56
CA SER A 57 -23.50 1.64 15.37
C SER A 57 -24.74 1.60 14.47
N ARG A 58 -24.94 0.51 13.72
CA ARG A 58 -26.08 0.27 12.84
C ARG A 58 -26.95 -0.89 13.35
N ALA A 59 -26.65 -1.42 14.53
CA ALA A 59 -27.36 -2.53 15.12
C ALA A 59 -28.78 -2.10 15.54
N ASP A 60 -29.75 -2.98 15.31
CA ASP A 60 -31.10 -2.82 15.83
C ASP A 60 -31.17 -3.39 17.26
N TRP A 61 -30.88 -2.54 18.24
CA TRP A 61 -30.91 -2.91 19.64
C TRP A 61 -32.32 -3.26 20.15
N ALA A 62 -33.37 -2.74 19.52
CA ALA A 62 -34.74 -3.09 19.88
C ALA A 62 -35.04 -4.53 19.49
N LEU A 63 -34.65 -4.94 18.27
CA LEU A 63 -34.76 -6.32 17.82
C LEU A 63 -33.88 -7.27 18.64
N PHE A 64 -32.65 -6.86 18.97
CA PHE A 64 -31.78 -7.66 19.86
C PHE A 64 -32.45 -7.93 21.21
N THR A 65 -33.00 -6.90 21.83
CA THR A 65 -33.64 -7.00 23.15
C THR A 65 -34.87 -7.90 23.12
N GLN A 66 -35.63 -7.90 22.02
CA GLN A 66 -36.78 -8.78 21.84
C GLN A 66 -36.39 -10.25 21.67
N LEU A 67 -35.26 -10.52 21.01
CA LEU A 67 -34.78 -11.88 20.74
C LEU A 67 -33.92 -12.46 21.87
N ALA A 68 -33.21 -11.62 22.62
CA ALA A 68 -32.34 -12.01 23.73
C ALA A 68 -33.11 -12.28 25.04
N VAL A 69 -34.33 -12.81 24.95
CA VAL A 69 -35.14 -13.19 26.12
C VAL A 69 -34.76 -14.60 26.52
N ILE A 70 -34.32 -14.76 27.78
CA ILE A 70 -33.95 -16.06 28.35
C ILE A 70 -35.16 -16.63 29.09
N PRO A 71 -35.81 -17.69 28.58
CA PRO A 71 -36.91 -18.33 29.29
C PRO A 71 -36.44 -19.08 30.53
N ASP A 72 -37.26 -19.05 31.59
CA ASP A 72 -37.03 -19.77 32.86
C ASP A 72 -36.78 -21.28 32.68
N ALA A 73 -37.29 -21.87 31.60
CA ALA A 73 -37.08 -23.27 31.25
C ALA A 73 -35.60 -23.60 31.01
N ILE A 74 -34.81 -22.66 30.46
CA ILE A 74 -33.37 -22.84 30.22
C ILE A 74 -32.60 -22.81 31.56
N VAL A 75 -33.03 -21.94 32.47
CA VAL A 75 -32.41 -21.78 33.80
C VAL A 75 -32.70 -22.98 34.71
N LYS A 76 -33.80 -23.70 34.47
CA LYS A 76 -34.23 -24.88 35.23
C LYS A 76 -33.74 -26.21 34.61
N THR A 77 -32.81 -26.16 33.66
CA THR A 77 -32.22 -27.38 33.07
C THR A 77 -31.39 -28.15 34.11
N GLU A 78 -31.28 -29.47 33.92
CA GLU A 78 -30.65 -30.38 34.90
C GLU A 78 -29.12 -30.21 34.99
N SER A 79 -28.48 -29.62 33.97
CA SER A 79 -27.04 -29.42 33.90
C SER A 79 -26.68 -27.97 33.61
N VAL A 80 -25.76 -27.42 34.42
CA VAL A 80 -25.24 -26.06 34.30
C VAL A 80 -24.61 -25.84 32.92
N ASP A 81 -23.87 -26.82 32.40
CA ASP A 81 -23.20 -26.71 31.11
C ASP A 81 -24.22 -26.59 29.97
N THR A 82 -25.33 -27.32 30.06
CA THR A 82 -26.42 -27.23 29.09
C THR A 82 -27.14 -25.88 29.15
N ALA A 83 -27.36 -25.36 30.37
CA ALA A 83 -27.96 -24.04 30.55
C ALA A 83 -27.10 -22.93 29.92
N VAL A 84 -25.79 -22.96 30.15
CA VAL A 84 -24.84 -21.98 29.62
C VAL A 84 -24.81 -22.04 28.10
N GLN A 85 -24.76 -23.25 27.52
CA GLN A 85 -24.73 -23.40 26.07
C GLN A 85 -25.99 -22.84 25.41
N GLU A 86 -27.17 -23.13 25.95
CA GLU A 86 -28.44 -22.61 25.43
C GLU A 86 -28.51 -21.07 25.52
N VAL A 87 -28.09 -20.48 26.64
CA VAL A 87 -28.03 -19.01 26.77
C VAL A 87 -27.07 -18.41 25.75
N THR A 88 -25.89 -19.00 25.55
CA THR A 88 -24.93 -18.52 24.54
C THR A 88 -25.49 -18.60 23.13
N ASN A 89 -26.22 -19.68 22.80
CA ASN A 89 -26.84 -19.85 21.48
C ASN A 89 -27.92 -18.80 21.24
N VAL A 90 -28.75 -18.49 22.25
CA VAL A 90 -29.78 -17.44 22.16
C VAL A 90 -29.14 -16.07 21.92
N LEU A 91 -28.07 -15.74 22.64
CA LEU A 91 -27.36 -14.47 22.47
C LEU A 91 -26.69 -14.34 21.10
N ILE A 92 -26.08 -15.42 20.60
CA ILE A 92 -25.46 -15.44 19.27
C ILE A 92 -26.54 -15.29 18.19
N ALA A 93 -27.64 -16.04 18.27
CA ALA A 93 -28.73 -15.95 17.30
C ALA A 93 -29.40 -14.57 17.29
N ALA A 94 -29.61 -13.96 18.47
CA ALA A 94 -30.11 -12.60 18.57
C ALA A 94 -29.14 -11.58 17.96
N ALA A 95 -27.83 -11.76 18.20
CA ALA A 95 -26.79 -10.91 17.63
C ALA A 95 -26.71 -11.03 16.10
N ASP A 96 -26.77 -12.24 15.54
CA ASP A 96 -26.71 -12.47 14.09
C ASP A 96 -27.88 -11.81 13.34
N LEU A 97 -29.06 -11.75 13.97
CA LEU A 97 -30.25 -11.16 13.39
C LEU A 97 -30.33 -9.63 13.55
N SER A 98 -29.77 -9.08 14.63
CA SER A 98 -29.85 -7.65 14.96
C SER A 98 -28.62 -6.83 14.55
N ILE A 99 -27.45 -7.46 14.51
CA ILE A 99 -26.17 -6.85 14.19
C ILE A 99 -25.75 -7.37 12.81
N GLN A 100 -26.09 -6.62 11.77
CA GLN A 100 -25.62 -6.94 10.44
C GLN A 100 -24.08 -6.86 10.41
N MET A 101 -23.44 -7.91 9.90
CA MET A 101 -22.01 -7.87 9.60
C MET A 101 -21.76 -6.77 8.57
N ILE A 102 -20.94 -5.76 8.92
CA ILE A 102 -20.50 -4.82 7.91
C ILE A 102 -19.45 -5.54 7.10
N SER A 103 -19.71 -5.69 5.81
CA SER A 103 -18.73 -6.21 4.90
C SER A 103 -17.49 -5.32 4.98
N SER A 104 -16.32 -5.91 5.26
CA SER A 104 -15.06 -5.18 5.34
C SER A 104 -14.57 -4.80 3.92
N HIS A 105 -15.45 -4.22 3.11
CA HIS A 105 -15.04 -3.62 1.86
C HIS A 105 -14.21 -2.42 2.26
N SER A 106 -12.89 -2.61 2.30
CA SER A 106 -11.96 -1.51 2.27
C SER A 106 -12.25 -0.76 0.99
N PHE A 107 -13.06 0.29 1.07
CA PHE A 107 -13.18 1.25 0.00
C PHE A 107 -11.78 1.81 -0.18
N GLN A 108 -11.01 1.23 -1.11
CA GLN A 108 -9.78 1.83 -1.55
C GLN A 108 -10.18 3.21 -2.04
N ARG A 109 -9.89 4.23 -1.24
CA ARG A 109 -10.18 5.62 -1.58
C ARG A 109 -9.54 5.85 -2.94
N TYR A 110 -10.39 5.96 -3.96
CA TYR A 110 -9.95 6.13 -5.34
C TYR A 110 -9.08 7.38 -5.39
N LYS A 111 -7.85 7.21 -5.87
CA LYS A 111 -6.90 8.29 -6.01
C LYS A 111 -7.03 8.80 -7.45
N PRO A 112 -7.57 10.00 -7.71
CA PRO A 112 -7.81 10.48 -9.07
C PRO A 112 -6.54 10.65 -9.91
N TRP A 113 -5.37 10.72 -9.26
CA TRP A 113 -4.06 10.77 -9.89
C TRP A 113 -3.42 9.40 -10.14
N TRP A 114 -4.05 8.30 -9.71
CA TRP A 114 -3.52 6.95 -9.88
C TRP A 114 -3.83 6.42 -11.29
N ASN A 115 -3.08 6.92 -12.26
CA ASN A 115 -3.26 6.62 -13.67
C ASN A 115 -2.35 5.48 -14.15
N ALA A 116 -2.56 5.00 -15.38
CA ALA A 116 -1.77 3.94 -16.00
C ALA A 116 -0.25 4.27 -16.03
N ASP A 117 0.11 5.53 -16.26
CA ASP A 117 1.49 6.00 -16.28
C ASP A 117 2.15 5.89 -14.89
N SER A 118 1.50 6.41 -13.85
CA SER A 118 1.90 6.22 -12.45
C SER A 118 2.03 4.75 -12.05
N GLN A 119 1.12 3.90 -12.50
CA GLN A 119 1.20 2.46 -12.23
C GLN A 119 2.40 1.81 -12.90
N THR A 120 2.66 2.16 -14.16
CA THR A 120 3.78 1.62 -14.95
C THR A 120 5.11 2.05 -14.35
N ALA A 121 5.27 3.32 -14.00
CA ALA A 121 6.47 3.83 -13.34
C ALA A 121 6.70 3.17 -11.98
N TYR A 122 5.65 2.95 -11.19
CA TYR A 122 5.74 2.22 -9.92
C TYR A 122 6.15 0.75 -10.10
N LYS A 123 5.59 0.06 -11.09
CA LYS A 123 5.96 -1.32 -11.42
C LYS A 123 7.43 -1.42 -11.82
N ASN A 124 7.92 -0.51 -12.66
CA ASN A 124 9.32 -0.46 -13.10
C ASN A 124 10.27 -0.19 -11.91
N GLN A 125 9.93 0.79 -11.07
CA GLN A 125 10.67 1.07 -9.84
C GLN A 125 10.74 -0.16 -8.92
N ARG A 126 9.62 -0.87 -8.70
CA ARG A 126 9.62 -2.10 -7.88
C ARG A 126 10.41 -3.23 -8.52
N LYS A 127 10.35 -3.37 -9.84
CA LYS A 127 11.13 -4.38 -10.57
C LYS A 127 12.62 -4.16 -10.34
N LEU A 128 13.12 -2.95 -10.57
CA LEU A 128 14.53 -2.62 -10.35
C LEU A 128 14.95 -2.70 -8.89
N TRP A 129 14.07 -2.33 -7.95
CA TRP A 129 14.30 -2.57 -6.53
C TRP A 129 14.48 -4.06 -6.22
N GLY A 130 13.63 -4.91 -6.81
CA GLY A 130 13.71 -6.36 -6.63
C GLY A 130 15.00 -6.95 -7.18
N ILE A 131 15.51 -6.44 -8.31
CA ILE A 131 16.79 -6.84 -8.91
C ILE A 131 17.95 -6.36 -8.03
N PHE A 132 18.01 -5.06 -7.73
CA PHE A 132 19.02 -4.46 -6.88
C PHE A 132 19.15 -5.16 -5.51
N ARG A 133 18.01 -5.43 -4.86
CA ARG A 133 17.99 -6.11 -3.55
C ARG A 133 18.54 -7.54 -3.60
N ARG A 134 18.44 -8.22 -4.74
CA ARG A 134 18.98 -9.58 -4.93
C ARG A 134 20.44 -9.55 -5.37
N TYR A 135 20.79 -8.60 -6.22
CA TYR A 135 22.11 -8.48 -6.85
C TYR A 135 22.59 -7.03 -6.73
N PRO A 136 23.32 -6.71 -5.66
CA PRO A 136 23.70 -5.35 -5.30
C PRO A 136 24.90 -4.84 -6.11
N THR A 137 24.74 -4.74 -7.43
CA THR A 137 25.79 -4.25 -8.34
C THR A 137 25.62 -2.75 -8.64
N THR A 138 26.70 -2.07 -9.01
CA THR A 138 26.72 -0.64 -9.35
C THR A 138 25.74 -0.29 -10.47
N GLU A 139 25.67 -1.12 -11.52
CA GLU A 139 24.70 -0.97 -12.60
C GLU A 139 23.24 -1.03 -12.10
N ASN A 140 22.95 -1.99 -11.21
CA ASN A 140 21.61 -2.16 -10.63
C ASN A 140 21.22 -1.00 -9.71
N ILE A 141 22.17 -0.44 -8.95
CA ILE A 141 21.97 0.77 -8.13
C ILE A 141 21.60 1.96 -9.03
N LEU A 142 22.40 2.20 -10.08
CA LEU A 142 22.18 3.32 -11.01
C LEU A 142 20.83 3.20 -11.72
N ALA A 143 20.51 2.00 -12.21
CA ALA A 143 19.23 1.72 -12.84
C ALA A 143 18.06 1.97 -11.87
N PHE A 144 18.15 1.48 -10.63
CA PHE A 144 17.13 1.73 -9.61
C PHE A 144 16.99 3.21 -9.27
N LYS A 145 18.09 3.95 -9.08
CA LYS A 145 18.09 5.39 -8.81
C LYS A 145 17.41 6.17 -9.93
N LYS A 146 17.71 5.83 -11.19
CA LYS A 146 17.09 6.42 -12.39
C LYS A 146 15.57 6.21 -12.39
N GLU A 147 15.10 4.97 -12.21
CA GLU A 147 13.65 4.72 -12.18
C GLU A 147 12.96 5.27 -10.92
N LYS A 148 13.66 5.34 -9.78
CA LYS A 148 13.15 5.99 -8.56
C LYS A 148 12.93 7.48 -8.80
N ALA A 149 13.83 8.15 -9.50
CA ALA A 149 13.66 9.56 -9.90
C ALA A 149 12.50 9.71 -10.91
N ASN A 150 12.41 8.83 -11.90
CA ASN A 150 11.34 8.80 -12.89
C ASN A 150 9.95 8.62 -12.23
N ALA A 151 9.79 7.60 -11.39
CA ALA A 151 8.53 7.33 -10.68
C ALA A 151 8.09 8.51 -9.79
N ARG A 152 9.06 9.19 -9.14
CA ARG A 152 8.78 10.44 -8.39
C ARG A 152 8.28 11.55 -9.31
N ARG A 153 8.89 11.74 -10.49
CA ARG A 153 8.48 12.74 -11.48
C ARG A 153 7.07 12.48 -12.00
N VAL A 154 6.81 11.26 -12.50
CA VAL A 154 5.49 10.86 -13.03
C VAL A 154 4.40 11.05 -11.99
N ARG A 155 4.62 10.60 -10.75
CA ARG A 155 3.64 10.78 -9.67
C ARG A 155 3.32 12.26 -9.41
N ARG A 156 4.33 13.13 -9.36
CA ARG A 156 4.11 14.58 -9.16
C ARG A 156 3.34 15.19 -10.34
N GLN A 157 3.66 14.76 -11.56
CA GLN A 157 2.99 15.22 -12.78
C GLN A 157 1.53 14.78 -12.80
N ASP A 158 1.24 13.52 -12.51
CA ASP A 158 -0.13 12.99 -12.48
C ASP A 158 -0.97 13.64 -11.38
N GLN A 159 -0.38 13.88 -10.21
CA GLN A 159 -1.05 14.64 -9.14
C GLN A 159 -1.39 16.05 -9.60
N ARG A 160 -0.43 16.78 -10.18
CA ARG A 160 -0.66 18.11 -10.72
C ARG A 160 -1.74 18.13 -11.79
N GLN A 161 -1.68 17.19 -12.75
CA GLN A 161 -2.65 17.12 -13.84
C GLN A 161 -4.04 16.75 -13.34
N SER A 162 -4.15 15.84 -12.37
CA SER A 162 -5.44 15.51 -11.76
C SER A 162 -6.07 16.71 -11.05
N TRP A 163 -5.26 17.52 -10.36
CA TRP A 163 -5.72 18.73 -9.69
C TRP A 163 -6.16 19.80 -10.69
N ILE A 164 -5.36 20.04 -11.74
CA ILE A 164 -5.72 20.97 -12.83
C ILE A 164 -7.06 20.55 -13.44
N ARG A 165 -7.22 19.26 -13.79
CA ARG A 165 -8.48 18.74 -14.36
C ARG A 165 -9.67 18.93 -13.42
N TYR A 166 -9.50 18.64 -12.13
CA TYR A 166 -10.55 18.84 -11.13
C TYR A 166 -10.96 20.31 -11.04
N VAL A 167 -10.01 21.22 -10.86
CA VAL A 167 -10.30 22.66 -10.77
C VAL A 167 -10.91 23.19 -12.08
N SER A 168 -10.41 22.75 -13.23
CA SER A 168 -10.98 23.13 -14.53
C SER A 168 -12.40 22.58 -14.78
N SER A 169 -12.81 21.52 -14.06
CA SER A 169 -14.18 21.00 -14.13
C SER A 169 -15.18 21.78 -13.27
N LEU A 170 -14.69 22.64 -12.36
CA LEU A 170 -15.54 23.48 -11.52
C LEU A 170 -16.11 24.64 -12.34
N THR A 171 -17.43 24.73 -12.41
CA THR A 171 -18.18 25.79 -13.08
C THR A 171 -19.05 26.53 -12.06
N SER A 172 -19.59 27.71 -12.41
CA SER A 172 -20.52 28.43 -11.53
C SER A 172 -21.78 27.62 -11.15
N SER A 173 -22.07 26.55 -11.89
CA SER A 173 -23.16 25.62 -11.64
C SER A 173 -22.81 24.43 -10.74
N THR A 174 -21.55 24.24 -10.33
CA THR A 174 -21.21 23.14 -9.41
C THR A 174 -21.79 23.39 -8.03
N SER A 175 -22.66 22.49 -7.58
CA SER A 175 -23.32 22.57 -6.27
C SER A 175 -22.34 22.26 -5.13
N SER A 176 -22.60 22.81 -3.94
CA SER A 176 -21.84 22.46 -2.73
C SER A 176 -21.83 20.96 -2.39
N LYS A 177 -22.79 20.17 -2.88
CA LYS A 177 -22.77 18.71 -2.70
C LYS A 177 -21.73 17.99 -3.59
N GLN A 178 -21.23 18.67 -4.63
CA GLN A 178 -20.27 18.14 -5.59
C GLN A 178 -18.82 18.63 -5.33
N LEU A 179 -18.66 19.58 -4.40
CA LEU A 179 -17.38 20.05 -3.87
C LEU A 179 -17.00 19.20 -2.64
#